data_AF-A0AA88GLJ7-F1
#
_entry.id   AF-A0AA88GLJ7-F1
#
_cell.length_a   1.000
_cell.length_b   1.000
_cell.length_c   1.000
_cell.angle_alpha   90.00
_cell.angle_beta   90.00
_cell.angle_gamma   90.00
#
_symmetry.space_group_name_H-M   'P 1'
#
loop_
_entity.id
_entity.type
_entity.pdbx_description
1 polymer ?
#
loop_
_entity_poly.entity_id
_entity_poly.type
_entity_poly.pdbx_seq_one_letter_code
_entity_poly.pdbx_strand_id
1 'polypeptide(L)'
;MPEALMTAAAVSLHARTSSLVREDSNQEESCSSCGTTAHSQQTLSSSSLSSNLQCIISSQDSELVTHELSTATASSSCCIVTECSLNSTTTSANSSMDNATQFLALTSGSTLSEDSQRILCVPNAGGNSVFSEVLSFEFIKMLIESLCASIRVSLHKTEMELVYKEGSKITDMCIALNNTMTNETTLMGCSVTRCFNFMNLEEVVSDVSIKLLLKKKLSGIIDSTNGVIGDQWTRQILHIWTSNMQTAQSIKRIYETEISDELKSNTIVIITCTCGGMECIFKEKGDDAKMVMKLLGFNVSEDVVDEEVSAATEDVDDDIDNFDVFLGSITM
;
A
#
# COMPACT_ATOMS: atom_id res chain seq x y z
N MET A 1 -27.98 -16.06 -45.40
CA MET A 1 -27.66 -16.63 -44.08
C MET A 1 -26.99 -15.54 -43.25
N PRO A 2 -27.31 -15.41 -41.97
CA PRO A 2 -27.40 -14.11 -41.30
C PRO A 2 -26.15 -13.68 -40.53
N GLU A 3 -26.18 -12.38 -40.25
CA GLU A 3 -25.34 -11.54 -39.38
C GLU A 3 -25.07 -12.10 -37.98
N ALA A 4 -23.91 -11.74 -37.41
CA ALA A 4 -23.74 -11.59 -35.98
C ALA A 4 -22.88 -10.34 -35.68
N LEU A 5 -23.60 -9.26 -35.39
CA LEU A 5 -23.14 -8.02 -34.77
C LEU A 5 -22.66 -8.35 -33.34
N MET A 6 -21.43 -8.01 -32.97
CA MET A 6 -21.02 -7.96 -31.56
C MET A 6 -21.25 -6.54 -31.02
N THR A 7 -22.30 -6.41 -30.21
CA THR A 7 -22.65 -5.18 -29.50
C THR A 7 -21.88 -5.13 -28.18
N ALA A 8 -20.98 -4.16 -28.04
CA ALA A 8 -20.39 -3.80 -26.75
C ALA A 8 -21.46 -3.09 -25.91
N ALA A 9 -21.86 -3.69 -24.78
CA ALA A 9 -22.75 -3.06 -23.83
C ALA A 9 -21.95 -2.14 -22.90
N ALA A 10 -21.93 -0.85 -23.19
CA ALA A 10 -21.53 0.17 -22.24
C ALA A 10 -22.69 0.40 -21.25
N VAL A 11 -22.49 0.04 -19.98
CA VAL A 11 -23.46 0.30 -18.91
C VAL A 11 -23.22 1.70 -18.35
N SER A 12 -24.14 2.61 -18.64
CA SER A 12 -24.19 3.98 -18.10
C SER A 12 -24.89 3.97 -16.74
N LEU A 13 -24.17 4.32 -15.67
CA LEU A 13 -24.75 4.63 -14.37
C LEU A 13 -25.30 6.07 -14.37
N HIS A 14 -26.62 6.22 -14.41
CA HIS A 14 -27.29 7.48 -14.07
C HIS A 14 -27.54 7.54 -12.56
N ALA A 15 -26.79 8.37 -11.85
CA ALA A 15 -27.10 8.74 -10.47
C ALA A 15 -28.36 9.63 -10.45
N ARG A 16 -29.44 9.15 -9.80
CA ARG A 16 -30.62 9.95 -9.50
C ARG A 16 -30.38 10.73 -8.21
N THR A 17 -30.26 12.04 -8.33
CA THR A 17 -30.35 12.99 -7.23
C THR A 17 -31.80 13.13 -6.76
N SER A 18 -32.05 12.84 -5.48
CA SER A 18 -33.28 13.22 -4.80
C SER A 18 -32.94 14.18 -3.65
N SER A 19 -33.11 15.48 -3.90
CA SER A 19 -33.07 16.52 -2.89
C SER A 19 -34.46 16.68 -2.26
N LEU A 20 -34.56 16.55 -0.94
CA LEU A 20 -35.63 17.17 -0.16
C LEU A 20 -35.01 18.16 0.82
N VAL A 21 -35.26 19.43 0.52
CA VAL A 21 -34.90 20.62 1.28
C VAL A 21 -35.81 20.71 2.50
N ARG A 22 -35.22 20.93 3.68
CA ARG A 22 -35.87 21.64 4.77
C ARG A 22 -34.93 22.74 5.25
N GLU A 23 -35.37 23.96 5.04
CA GLU A 23 -34.79 25.19 5.56
C GLU A 23 -34.99 25.23 7.07
N ASP A 24 -33.95 25.62 7.81
CA ASP A 24 -34.13 26.47 8.98
C ASP A 24 -32.91 27.39 9.11
N SER A 25 -33.26 28.67 9.11
CA SER A 25 -32.43 29.86 9.20
C SER A 25 -31.85 30.05 10.60
N ASN A 26 -30.57 30.43 10.70
CA ASN A 26 -30.12 31.41 11.68
C ASN A 26 -28.88 32.16 11.18
N GLN A 27 -29.04 33.48 11.15
CA GLN A 27 -28.02 34.50 10.87
C GLN A 27 -27.17 34.72 12.12
N GLU A 28 -25.85 34.74 11.99
CA GLU A 28 -24.99 35.65 12.73
C GLU A 28 -23.85 36.14 11.82
N GLU A 29 -23.70 37.46 11.76
CA GLU A 29 -22.66 38.19 11.03
C GLU A 29 -21.32 38.13 11.77
N SER A 30 -20.20 37.97 11.06
CA SER A 30 -19.01 38.81 11.24
C SER A 30 -17.94 38.58 10.15
N CYS A 31 -17.19 39.65 9.90
CA CYS A 31 -16.37 39.91 8.70
C CYS A 31 -14.95 39.34 8.71
N SER A 32 -14.49 39.10 7.47
CA SER A 32 -13.16 39.32 6.86
C SER A 32 -11.92 38.50 7.26
N SER A 33 -11.52 37.69 6.26
CA SER A 33 -10.18 37.55 5.65
C SER A 33 -9.05 36.82 6.40
N CYS A 34 -8.84 35.55 6.01
CA CYS A 34 -7.55 35.05 5.55
C CYS A 34 -7.80 33.81 4.67
N GLY A 35 -7.40 33.87 3.39
CA GLY A 35 -7.62 32.79 2.43
C GLY A 35 -6.68 31.62 2.68
N THR A 36 -7.17 30.60 3.39
CA THR A 36 -6.57 29.27 3.39
C THR A 36 -7.55 28.38 2.64
N THR A 37 -7.14 27.85 1.49
CA THR A 37 -7.95 26.89 0.74
C THR A 37 -8.11 25.64 1.63
N ALA A 38 -9.24 25.55 2.33
CA ALA A 38 -9.54 24.40 3.17
C ALA A 38 -9.80 23.20 2.26
N HIS A 39 -8.76 22.40 2.02
CA HIS A 39 -8.93 21.10 1.38
C HIS A 39 -9.71 20.20 2.35
N SER A 40 -10.89 19.75 1.92
CA SER A 40 -11.72 18.85 2.72
C SER A 40 -11.00 17.50 2.83
N GLN A 41 -10.61 17.14 4.05
CA GLN A 41 -10.04 15.84 4.39
C GLN A 41 -11.14 14.91 4.89
N GLN A 42 -11.11 13.66 4.46
CA GLN A 42 -11.93 12.57 4.98
C GLN A 42 -11.07 11.71 5.90
N THR A 43 -11.55 11.55 7.13
CA THR A 43 -10.98 10.61 8.08
C THR A 43 -11.74 9.30 7.97
N LEU A 44 -11.07 8.27 7.48
CA LEU A 44 -11.62 6.92 7.39
C LEU A 44 -11.20 6.14 8.63
N SER A 45 -12.20 5.74 9.40
CA SER A 45 -12.09 4.73 10.43
C SER A 45 -13.10 3.64 10.12
N SER A 46 -12.62 2.41 9.93
CA SER A 46 -13.52 1.27 9.77
C SER A 46 -14.18 0.96 11.10
N SER A 47 -15.51 1.08 11.17
CA SER A 47 -16.30 0.64 12.33
C SER A 47 -16.24 -0.88 12.56
N SER A 48 -15.71 -1.63 11.59
CA SER A 48 -15.61 -3.10 11.58
C SER A 48 -14.19 -3.66 11.73
N LEU A 49 -13.13 -2.82 11.68
CA LEU A 49 -11.76 -3.27 11.98
C LEU A 49 -11.29 -2.56 13.24
N SER A 50 -10.93 -3.34 14.24
CA SER A 50 -10.45 -2.94 15.55
C SER A 50 -9.03 -2.37 15.54
N SER A 51 -8.53 -1.93 14.37
CA SER A 51 -7.14 -1.50 14.22
C SER A 51 -6.92 -0.12 14.81
N ASN A 52 -5.77 0.08 15.45
CA ASN A 52 -5.36 1.40 15.92
C ASN A 52 -4.98 2.34 14.76
N LEU A 53 -4.95 1.82 13.53
CA LEU A 53 -4.68 2.57 12.31
C LEU A 53 -5.90 3.40 11.90
N GLN A 54 -5.63 4.66 11.59
CA GLN A 54 -6.57 5.60 11.01
C GLN A 54 -6.00 6.06 9.67
N CYS A 55 -6.85 6.14 8.63
CA CYS A 55 -6.47 6.69 7.34
C CYS A 55 -7.07 8.08 7.18
N ILE A 56 -6.26 9.04 6.78
CA ILE A 56 -6.70 10.36 6.36
C ILE A 56 -6.40 10.49 4.86
N ILE A 57 -7.42 10.82 4.08
CA ILE A 57 -7.34 10.97 2.64
C ILE A 57 -8.06 12.25 2.21
N SER A 58 -7.55 12.94 1.19
CA SER A 58 -8.27 14.09 0.63
C SER A 58 -9.56 13.64 -0.07
N SER A 59 -10.59 14.48 -0.08
CA SER A 59 -11.83 14.15 -0.81
C SER A 59 -11.59 13.87 -2.30
N GLN A 60 -10.65 14.60 -2.91
CA GLN A 60 -10.28 14.42 -4.32
C GLN A 60 -9.60 13.07 -4.57
N ASP A 61 -8.68 12.65 -3.70
CA ASP A 61 -7.99 11.36 -3.83
C ASP A 61 -8.97 10.19 -3.55
N SER A 62 -9.91 10.37 -2.62
CA SER A 62 -10.98 9.40 -2.30
C SER A 62 -11.90 9.11 -3.49
N GLU A 63 -12.34 10.16 -4.20
CA GLU A 63 -13.13 10.03 -5.43
C GLU A 63 -12.34 9.34 -6.55
N LEU A 64 -11.04 9.67 -6.68
CA LEU A 64 -10.17 9.09 -7.68
C LEU A 64 -9.99 7.58 -7.47
N VAL A 65 -9.77 7.12 -6.22
CA VAL A 65 -9.69 5.69 -5.90
C VAL A 65 -10.99 4.97 -6.25
N THR A 66 -12.12 5.55 -5.84
CA THR A 66 -13.44 4.95 -6.12
C THR A 66 -13.70 4.81 -7.62
N HIS A 67 -13.28 5.81 -8.40
CA HIS A 67 -13.35 5.78 -9.86
C HIS A 67 -12.43 4.71 -10.45
N GLU A 68 -11.17 4.63 -10.03
CA GLU A 68 -10.23 3.61 -10.54
C GLU A 68 -10.66 2.19 -10.20
N LEU A 69 -11.20 1.95 -9.00
CA LEU A 69 -11.65 0.62 -8.58
C LEU A 69 -12.94 0.19 -9.29
N SER A 70 -13.76 1.14 -9.73
CA SER A 70 -15.01 0.85 -10.45
C SER A 70 -14.85 0.76 -11.96
N THR A 71 -13.79 1.33 -12.52
CA THR A 71 -13.55 1.33 -13.97
C THR A 71 -12.57 0.22 -14.36
N ALA A 72 -13.08 -0.77 -15.10
CA ALA A 72 -12.26 -1.85 -15.66
C ALA A 72 -11.29 -1.38 -16.76
N THR A 73 -11.30 -0.10 -17.13
CA THR A 73 -10.48 0.46 -18.21
C THR A 73 -9.12 0.91 -17.70
N ALA A 74 -8.05 0.32 -18.23
CA ALA A 74 -6.63 0.52 -17.87
C ALA A 74 -6.03 1.89 -18.28
N SER A 75 -6.83 2.96 -18.40
CA SER A 75 -6.36 4.18 -19.08
C SER A 75 -5.92 5.32 -18.17
N SER A 76 -6.15 5.25 -16.86
CA SER A 76 -5.83 6.34 -15.93
C SER A 76 -4.74 5.92 -14.96
N SER A 77 -3.61 6.62 -15.04
CA SER A 77 -2.57 6.58 -14.03
C SER A 77 -3.09 7.29 -12.77
N CYS A 78 -3.11 6.59 -11.64
CA CYS A 78 -3.61 7.11 -10.38
C CYS A 78 -2.50 7.16 -9.34
N CYS A 79 -2.35 8.29 -8.66
CA CYS A 79 -1.41 8.46 -7.55
C CYS A 79 -2.08 9.26 -6.43
N ILE A 80 -2.23 8.62 -5.28
CA ILE A 80 -2.88 9.22 -4.11
C ILE A 80 -1.90 9.35 -2.95
N VAL A 81 -2.12 10.37 -2.13
CA VAL A 81 -1.40 10.55 -0.87
C VAL A 81 -2.39 10.37 0.27
N THR A 82 -2.03 9.51 1.20
CA THR A 82 -2.76 9.25 2.44
C THR A 82 -1.85 9.47 3.64
N GLU A 83 -2.46 9.74 4.79
CA GLU A 83 -1.77 9.72 6.07
C GLU A 83 -2.29 8.56 6.90
N CYS A 84 -1.38 7.91 7.62
CA CYS A 84 -1.70 6.87 8.58
C CYS A 84 -1.32 7.35 9.98
N SER A 85 -2.30 7.39 10.87
CA SER A 85 -2.11 7.79 12.27
C SER A 85 -2.59 6.75 13.27
N LEU A 86 -2.03 6.81 14.47
CA LEU A 86 -2.47 6.01 15.60
C LEU A 86 -3.63 6.69 16.34
N ASN A 87 -4.68 5.92 16.67
CA ASN A 87 -5.72 6.39 17.58
C ASN A 87 -5.11 6.71 18.96
N SER A 88 -5.26 7.97 19.38
CA SER A 88 -4.50 8.65 20.44
C SER A 88 -4.69 8.11 21.86
N THR A 89 -5.42 7.00 22.03
CA THR A 89 -5.68 6.33 23.31
C THR A 89 -4.59 5.34 23.71
N THR A 90 -3.71 4.93 22.80
CA THR A 90 -2.54 4.12 23.13
C THR A 90 -1.32 5.01 23.30
N THR A 91 -1.00 5.27 24.58
CA THR A 91 0.31 5.67 25.16
C THR A 91 1.34 6.27 24.21
N SER A 92 1.80 7.49 24.54
CA SER A 92 3.02 8.13 24.02
C SER A 92 4.07 7.10 23.62
N ALA A 93 4.24 6.92 22.31
CA ALA A 93 5.23 6.04 21.74
C ALA A 93 6.61 6.51 22.23
N ASN A 94 7.14 5.82 23.25
CA ASN A 94 8.52 5.99 23.62
C ASN A 94 9.34 5.49 22.43
N SER A 95 10.17 6.35 21.85
CA SER A 95 11.13 6.02 20.77
C SER A 95 12.17 4.96 21.14
N SER A 96 12.02 4.33 22.31
CA SER A 96 12.83 3.25 22.85
C SER A 96 12.14 1.88 22.78
N MET A 97 10.91 1.77 22.25
CA MET A 97 10.31 0.47 21.97
C MET A 97 11.05 -0.21 20.82
N ASP A 98 11.32 -1.51 20.95
CA ASP A 98 11.78 -2.31 19.82
C ASP A 98 10.68 -2.44 18.76
N ASN A 99 11.07 -2.75 17.52
CA ASN A 99 10.16 -2.79 16.38
C ASN A 99 9.06 -3.84 16.55
N ALA A 100 9.35 -5.00 17.15
CA ALA A 100 8.37 -6.06 17.36
C ALA A 100 7.28 -5.60 18.34
N THR A 101 7.68 -4.95 19.44
CA THR A 101 6.75 -4.36 20.41
C THR A 101 5.94 -3.23 19.79
N GLN A 102 6.56 -2.40 18.95
CA GLN A 102 5.84 -1.33 18.25
C GLN A 102 4.83 -1.90 17.24
N PHE A 103 5.23 -2.87 16.42
CA PHE A 103 4.34 -3.58 15.50
C PHE A 103 3.16 -4.18 16.26
N LEU A 104 3.45 -4.88 17.37
CA LEU A 104 2.40 -5.38 18.24
C LEU A 104 1.54 -4.24 18.77
N ALA A 105 2.05 -3.07 19.15
CA ALA A 105 1.21 -1.97 19.61
C ALA A 105 0.28 -1.42 18.50
N LEU A 106 0.78 -1.36 17.25
CA LEU A 106 -0.05 -1.01 16.08
C LEU A 106 -1.19 -2.01 15.88
N THR A 107 -0.93 -3.28 16.17
CA THR A 107 -1.90 -4.36 15.99
C THR A 107 -2.67 -4.70 17.27
N SER A 108 -2.24 -4.38 18.50
CA SER A 108 -2.75 -4.98 19.74
C SER A 108 -4.16 -4.54 20.15
N GLY A 109 -4.75 -3.57 19.46
CA GLY A 109 -6.18 -3.26 19.54
C GLY A 109 -7.05 -4.12 18.63
N SER A 110 -6.46 -4.65 17.54
CA SER A 110 -7.07 -5.46 16.50
C SER A 110 -6.47 -6.85 16.45
N THR A 111 -7.30 -7.88 16.43
CA THR A 111 -6.84 -9.11 15.79
C THR A 111 -6.54 -8.76 14.34
N LEU A 112 -5.26 -8.85 13.91
CA LEU A 112 -4.88 -8.79 12.50
C LEU A 112 -5.87 -9.64 11.72
N SER A 113 -6.27 -9.21 10.53
CA SER A 113 -7.11 -10.06 9.68
C SER A 113 -6.43 -11.41 9.47
N GLU A 114 -7.22 -12.47 9.26
CA GLU A 114 -6.68 -13.82 9.01
C GLU A 114 -5.67 -13.80 7.85
N ASP A 115 -5.94 -12.98 6.84
CA ASP A 115 -5.06 -12.73 5.70
C ASP A 115 -3.72 -12.10 6.10
N SER A 116 -3.73 -11.07 6.96
CA SER A 116 -2.50 -10.46 7.49
C SER A 116 -1.70 -11.38 8.40
N GLN A 117 -2.38 -12.18 9.22
CA GLN A 117 -1.71 -13.21 10.03
C GLN A 117 -1.06 -14.24 9.12
N ARG A 118 -1.70 -14.59 8.00
CA ARG A 118 -1.11 -15.48 7.01
C ARG A 118 0.15 -14.86 6.38
N ILE A 119 0.12 -13.59 5.96
CA ILE A 119 1.31 -12.88 5.44
C ILE A 119 2.44 -12.92 6.48
N LEU A 120 2.14 -12.67 7.76
CA LEU A 120 3.11 -12.69 8.85
C LEU A 120 3.73 -14.08 9.10
N CYS A 121 2.97 -15.15 8.87
CA CYS A 121 3.34 -16.52 9.25
C CYS A 121 3.94 -17.35 8.10
N VAL A 122 3.79 -16.93 6.84
CA VAL A 122 4.40 -17.63 5.71
C VAL A 122 5.81 -17.08 5.44
N PRO A 123 6.72 -17.90 4.90
CA PRO A 123 8.02 -17.40 4.48
C PRO A 123 7.89 -16.31 3.41
N ASN A 124 8.72 -15.28 3.51
CA ASN A 124 8.91 -14.24 2.50
C ASN A 124 10.06 -14.67 1.56
N ALA A 125 10.09 -14.23 0.28
CA ALA A 125 11.20 -14.59 -0.62
C ALA A 125 12.53 -13.93 -0.23
N GLY A 126 12.53 -13.09 0.81
CA GLY A 126 13.71 -12.61 1.53
C GLY A 126 13.50 -11.18 2.05
N GLY A 127 14.50 -10.66 2.77
CA GLY A 127 14.51 -9.26 3.23
C GLY A 127 13.78 -8.99 4.54
N ASN A 128 13.83 -7.71 4.95
CA ASN A 128 13.24 -7.20 6.19
C ASN A 128 12.06 -6.28 5.86
N SER A 129 10.98 -6.83 5.33
CA SER A 129 9.79 -6.10 4.87
C SER A 129 8.46 -6.70 5.34
N VAL A 130 8.49 -7.73 6.19
CA VAL A 130 7.29 -8.45 6.63
C VAL A 130 6.31 -7.49 7.32
N PHE A 131 6.80 -6.59 8.17
CA PHE A 131 5.94 -5.62 8.86
C PHE A 131 5.31 -4.63 7.89
N SER A 132 6.08 -4.12 6.93
CA SER A 132 5.55 -3.21 5.92
C SER A 132 4.51 -3.88 5.03
N GLU A 133 4.71 -5.15 4.65
CA GLU A 133 3.77 -5.92 3.82
C GLU A 133 2.46 -6.21 4.55
N VAL A 134 2.55 -6.70 5.79
CA VAL A 134 1.37 -6.96 6.63
C VAL A 134 0.55 -5.68 6.83
N LEU A 135 1.22 -4.57 7.17
CA LEU A 135 0.54 -3.30 7.39
C LEU A 135 0.00 -2.69 6.09
N SER A 136 0.67 -2.92 4.96
CA SER A 136 0.17 -2.54 3.64
C SER A 136 -1.13 -3.23 3.31
N PHE A 137 -1.22 -4.55 3.54
CA PHE A 137 -2.45 -5.29 3.31
C PHE A 137 -3.61 -4.78 4.17
N GLU A 138 -3.40 -4.62 5.48
CA GLU A 138 -4.42 -4.05 6.39
C GLU A 138 -4.88 -2.66 5.94
N PHE A 139 -3.92 -1.80 5.60
CA PHE A 139 -4.21 -0.43 5.18
C PHE A 139 -5.02 -0.39 3.89
N ILE A 140 -4.62 -1.17 2.87
CA ILE A 140 -5.32 -1.25 1.59
C ILE A 140 -6.72 -1.84 1.77
N LYS A 141 -6.86 -2.92 2.56
CA LYS A 141 -8.15 -3.51 2.89
C LYS A 141 -9.07 -2.47 3.53
N MET A 142 -8.61 -1.79 4.57
CA MET A 142 -9.38 -0.74 5.25
C MET A 142 -9.76 0.39 4.27
N LEU A 143 -8.81 0.89 3.49
CA LEU A 143 -9.02 1.99 2.55
C LEU A 143 -10.10 1.62 1.52
N ILE A 144 -9.94 0.48 0.84
CA ILE A 144 -10.86 0.05 -0.21
C ILE A 144 -12.25 -0.25 0.34
N GLU A 145 -12.35 -1.00 1.44
CA GLU A 145 -13.65 -1.37 2.02
C GLU A 145 -14.40 -0.15 2.59
N SER A 146 -13.67 0.87 3.07
CA SER A 146 -14.26 2.12 3.55
C SER A 146 -14.76 3.02 2.42
N LEU A 147 -14.06 3.03 1.27
CA LEU A 147 -14.44 3.82 0.10
C LEU A 147 -15.50 3.15 -0.77
N CYS A 148 -15.47 1.81 -0.84
CA CYS A 148 -16.32 1.01 -1.70
C CYS A 148 -17.09 -0.03 -0.88
N ALA A 149 -18.26 0.37 -0.37
CA ALA A 149 -19.08 -0.47 0.51
C ALA A 149 -19.48 -1.85 -0.10
N SER A 150 -19.51 -1.95 -1.44
CA SER A 150 -19.79 -3.18 -2.17
C SER A 150 -18.57 -4.09 -2.38
N ILE A 151 -17.36 -3.64 -2.06
CA ILE A 151 -16.13 -4.43 -2.26
C ILE A 151 -15.69 -5.04 -0.93
N ARG A 152 -15.20 -6.28 -0.99
CA ARG A 152 -14.47 -6.94 0.09
C ARG A 152 -13.10 -7.34 -0.41
N VAL A 153 -12.07 -7.02 0.37
CA VAL A 153 -10.68 -7.31 0.03
C VAL A 153 -10.24 -8.53 0.82
N SER A 154 -9.67 -9.50 0.12
CA SER A 154 -9.03 -10.68 0.72
C SER A 154 -7.69 -10.96 0.09
N LEU A 155 -6.81 -11.66 0.81
CA LEU A 155 -5.56 -12.16 0.26
C LEU A 155 -5.86 -13.36 -0.65
N HIS A 156 -5.42 -13.29 -1.90
CA HIS A 156 -5.50 -14.42 -2.83
C HIS A 156 -4.26 -15.31 -2.68
N LYS A 157 -3.08 -14.72 -2.83
CA LYS A 157 -1.78 -15.39 -2.74
C LYS A 157 -0.69 -14.48 -2.20
N THR A 158 0.28 -15.04 -1.48
CA THR A 158 1.51 -14.34 -1.08
C THR A 158 2.60 -14.46 -2.14
N GLU A 159 3.69 -13.72 -1.97
CA GLU A 159 4.87 -13.71 -2.85
C GLU A 159 5.31 -15.12 -3.28
N MET A 160 5.50 -16.02 -2.32
CA MET A 160 6.01 -17.38 -2.56
C MET A 160 4.97 -18.36 -3.13
N GLU A 161 3.70 -17.96 -3.18
CA GLU A 161 2.61 -18.77 -3.74
C GLU A 161 2.29 -18.39 -5.20
N LEU A 162 2.72 -17.20 -5.61
CA LEU A 162 2.63 -16.73 -6.97
C LEU A 162 3.66 -17.45 -7.84
N VAL A 163 3.27 -17.76 -9.07
CA VAL A 163 4.13 -18.46 -10.03
C VAL A 163 4.44 -17.50 -11.17
N TYR A 164 5.72 -17.37 -11.48
CA TYR A 164 6.22 -16.49 -12.53
C TYR A 164 7.00 -17.27 -13.57
N LYS A 165 7.10 -16.69 -14.77
CA LYS A 165 8.10 -17.09 -15.77
C LYS A 165 9.50 -16.85 -15.21
N GLU A 166 10.43 -17.71 -15.61
CA GLU A 166 11.84 -17.58 -15.26
C GLU A 166 12.39 -16.19 -15.62
N GLY A 167 13.10 -15.56 -14.68
CA GLY A 167 13.69 -14.23 -14.83
C GLY A 167 12.72 -13.04 -14.63
N SER A 168 11.43 -13.29 -14.38
CA SER A 168 10.46 -12.23 -14.07
C SER A 168 10.69 -11.66 -12.67
N LYS A 169 10.40 -10.37 -12.50
CA LYS A 169 10.23 -9.74 -11.19
C LYS A 169 8.99 -10.30 -10.50
N ILE A 170 9.04 -10.26 -9.17
CA ILE A 170 8.06 -10.84 -8.25
C ILE A 170 7.25 -9.70 -7.60
N THR A 171 5.97 -9.96 -7.32
CA THR A 171 5.07 -9.06 -6.58
C THR A 171 4.87 -9.60 -5.16
N ASP A 172 4.88 -8.73 -4.15
CA ASP A 172 4.80 -9.11 -2.73
C ASP A 172 3.51 -9.88 -2.38
N MET A 173 2.37 -9.52 -2.98
CA MET A 173 1.12 -10.26 -2.81
C MET A 173 0.12 -10.05 -3.95
N CYS A 174 -0.83 -10.98 -4.09
CA CYS A 174 -2.02 -10.81 -4.92
C CYS A 174 -3.25 -10.68 -4.03
N ILE A 175 -4.02 -9.62 -4.23
CA ILE A 175 -5.27 -9.36 -3.53
C ILE A 175 -6.46 -9.67 -4.44
N ALA A 176 -7.56 -10.13 -3.84
CA ALA A 176 -8.83 -10.34 -4.49
C ALA A 176 -9.82 -9.25 -4.06
N LEU A 177 -10.38 -8.55 -5.04
CA LEU A 177 -11.50 -7.62 -4.86
C LEU A 177 -12.80 -8.32 -5.19
N ASN A 178 -13.57 -8.66 -4.17
CA ASN A 178 -14.85 -9.35 -4.32
C ASN A 178 -15.99 -8.33 -4.30
N ASN A 179 -16.69 -8.19 -5.43
CA ASN A 179 -17.85 -7.33 -5.52
C ASN A 179 -19.09 -8.06 -5.01
N THR A 180 -19.57 -7.66 -3.83
CA THR A 180 -20.74 -8.24 -3.16
C THR A 180 -22.07 -8.01 -3.89
N MET A 181 -22.13 -7.05 -4.82
CA MET A 181 -23.33 -6.78 -5.62
C MET A 181 -23.37 -7.63 -6.89
N THR A 182 -22.21 -7.84 -7.55
CA THR A 182 -22.13 -8.61 -8.81
C THR A 182 -21.68 -10.05 -8.62
N ASN A 183 -21.12 -10.40 -7.46
CA ASN A 183 -20.39 -11.64 -7.17
C ASN A 183 -19.19 -11.89 -8.09
N GLU A 184 -18.63 -10.84 -8.67
CA GLU A 184 -17.41 -10.93 -9.47
C GLU A 184 -16.18 -10.72 -8.59
N THR A 185 -15.10 -11.43 -8.91
CA THR A 185 -13.80 -11.29 -8.26
C THR A 185 -12.79 -10.76 -9.25
N THR A 186 -12.14 -9.65 -8.91
CA THR A 186 -11.02 -9.08 -9.67
C THR A 186 -9.73 -9.28 -8.89
N LEU A 187 -8.71 -9.83 -9.55
CA LEU A 187 -7.37 -9.96 -8.96
C LEU A 187 -6.54 -8.70 -9.24
N MET A 188 -5.76 -8.28 -8.25
CA MET A 188 -4.72 -7.25 -8.40
C MET A 188 -3.43 -7.68 -7.72
N GLY A 189 -2.31 -7.50 -8.41
CA GLY A 189 -1.00 -7.54 -7.76
C GLY A 189 -0.83 -6.34 -6.83
N CYS A 190 -0.10 -6.51 -5.75
CA CYS A 190 0.23 -5.44 -4.81
C CYS A 190 1.71 -5.52 -4.46
N SER A 191 2.47 -4.50 -4.86
CA SER A 191 3.86 -4.33 -4.49
C SER A 191 4.02 -3.32 -3.38
N VAL A 192 4.95 -3.57 -2.46
CA VAL A 192 5.24 -2.73 -1.30
C VAL A 192 6.66 -2.18 -1.42
N THR A 193 6.84 -0.93 -0.98
CA THR A 193 8.17 -0.34 -0.88
C THR A 193 8.18 0.76 0.18
N ARG A 194 9.37 1.12 0.62
CA ARG A 194 9.59 2.19 1.57
C ARG A 194 10.42 3.29 0.91
N CYS A 195 10.05 4.55 1.16
CA CYS A 195 10.76 5.72 0.69
C CYS A 195 11.02 6.65 1.87
N PHE A 196 12.17 6.49 2.51
CA PHE A 196 12.55 7.21 3.72
C PHE A 196 14.06 7.40 3.78
N ASN A 197 14.51 8.34 4.61
CA ASN A 197 15.92 8.45 4.95
C ASN A 197 16.20 7.62 6.20
N PHE A 198 17.03 6.58 6.06
CA PHE A 198 17.29 5.63 7.14
C PHE A 198 17.97 6.26 8.36
N MET A 199 18.84 7.24 8.13
CA MET A 199 19.59 7.91 9.19
C MET A 199 18.67 8.83 9.99
N ASN A 200 17.76 9.52 9.30
CA ASN A 200 16.79 10.40 9.91
C ASN A 200 15.43 10.35 9.19
N LEU A 201 14.43 9.76 9.83
CA LEU A 201 13.08 9.61 9.27
C LEU A 201 12.39 10.96 9.01
N GLU A 202 12.84 12.05 9.64
CA GLU A 202 12.32 13.39 9.41
C GLU A 202 12.94 14.06 8.19
N GLU A 203 14.04 13.54 7.65
CA GLU A 203 14.72 14.13 6.51
C GLU A 203 14.04 13.77 5.19
N VAL A 204 13.95 14.75 4.28
CA VAL A 204 13.33 14.57 2.97
C VAL A 204 14.25 13.74 2.07
N VAL A 205 13.69 12.73 1.40
CA VAL A 205 14.44 11.93 0.43
C VAL A 205 14.66 12.77 -0.84
N SER A 206 15.87 12.73 -1.40
CA SER A 206 16.19 13.51 -2.60
C SER A 206 15.34 13.11 -3.81
N ASP A 207 15.01 14.07 -4.66
CA ASP A 207 14.25 13.84 -5.90
C ASP A 207 14.88 12.79 -6.82
N VAL A 208 16.22 12.81 -6.92
CA VAL A 208 16.97 11.84 -7.73
C VAL A 208 16.75 10.42 -7.22
N SER A 209 16.79 10.23 -5.90
CA SER A 209 16.54 8.95 -5.25
C SER A 209 15.10 8.48 -5.45
N ILE A 210 14.13 9.38 -5.26
CA ILE A 210 12.70 9.09 -5.48
C ILE A 210 12.45 8.66 -6.92
N LYS A 211 13.03 9.38 -7.89
CA LYS A 211 12.89 9.05 -9.32
C LYS A 211 13.46 7.69 -9.67
N LEU A 212 14.64 7.35 -9.14
CA LEU A 212 15.26 6.04 -9.35
C LEU A 212 14.40 4.92 -8.74
N LEU A 213 13.90 5.12 -7.51
CA LEU A 213 13.01 4.18 -6.83
C LEU A 213 11.74 3.93 -7.66
N LEU A 214 11.04 5.00 -8.07
CA LEU A 214 9.82 4.90 -8.87
C LEU A 214 10.05 4.17 -10.19
N LYS A 215 11.13 4.50 -10.92
CA LYS A 215 11.46 3.82 -12.18
C LYS A 215 11.73 2.33 -11.97
N LYS A 216 12.49 1.96 -10.94
CA LYS A 216 12.77 0.56 -10.61
C LYS A 216 11.48 -0.20 -10.30
N LYS A 217 10.67 0.32 -9.36
CA LYS A 217 9.45 -0.36 -8.89
C LYS A 217 8.38 -0.45 -9.97
N LEU A 218 8.12 0.63 -10.71
CA LEU A 218 7.12 0.62 -11.80
C LEU A 218 7.54 -0.28 -12.97
N SER A 219 8.82 -0.31 -13.32
CA SER A 219 9.31 -1.26 -14.34
C SER A 219 9.17 -2.70 -13.88
N GLY A 220 9.46 -2.99 -12.61
CA GLY A 220 9.29 -4.34 -12.04
C GLY A 220 7.83 -4.78 -11.99
N ILE A 221 6.90 -3.86 -11.74
CA ILE A 221 5.45 -4.12 -11.79
C ILE A 221 4.98 -4.50 -13.20
N ILE A 222 5.47 -3.81 -14.24
CA ILE A 222 5.13 -4.18 -15.61
C ILE A 222 5.67 -5.57 -15.94
N ASP A 223 6.90 -5.85 -15.52
CA ASP A 223 7.52 -7.16 -15.73
C ASP A 223 6.75 -8.28 -15.01
N SER A 224 6.41 -8.10 -13.73
CA SER A 224 5.66 -9.09 -12.95
C SER A 224 4.23 -9.30 -13.48
N THR A 225 3.55 -8.25 -13.97
CA THR A 225 2.26 -8.38 -14.68
C THR A 225 2.40 -9.28 -15.91
N ASN A 226 3.47 -9.16 -16.70
CA ASN A 226 3.67 -9.96 -17.90
C ASN A 226 4.18 -11.38 -17.61
N GLY A 227 4.82 -11.55 -16.46
CA GLY A 227 5.47 -12.76 -16.02
C GLY A 227 4.60 -13.72 -15.22
N VAL A 228 3.54 -13.24 -14.56
CA VAL A 228 2.69 -14.10 -13.72
C VAL A 228 1.96 -15.19 -14.53
N ILE A 229 1.86 -16.38 -13.95
CA ILE A 229 1.26 -17.58 -14.54
C ILE A 229 0.08 -18.05 -13.67
N GLY A 230 -1.11 -18.13 -14.26
CA GLY A 230 -2.32 -18.67 -13.61
C GLY A 230 -3.16 -17.65 -12.86
N ASP A 231 -2.57 -16.56 -12.37
CA ASP A 231 -3.25 -15.50 -11.62
C ASP A 231 -3.18 -14.18 -12.38
N GLN A 232 -3.80 -14.10 -13.56
CA GLN A 232 -3.68 -12.91 -14.40
C GLN A 232 -4.44 -11.72 -13.83
N TRP A 233 -3.71 -10.64 -13.55
CA TRP A 233 -4.26 -9.33 -13.23
C TRP A 233 -3.89 -8.31 -14.31
N THR A 234 -4.79 -7.36 -14.55
CA THR A 234 -4.57 -6.26 -15.51
C THR A 234 -4.07 -4.99 -14.85
N ARG A 235 -4.19 -4.89 -13.52
CA ARG A 235 -3.73 -3.76 -12.72
C ARG A 235 -3.01 -4.23 -11.46
N GLN A 236 -2.11 -3.39 -10.98
CA GLN A 236 -1.41 -3.57 -9.72
C GLN A 236 -1.49 -2.31 -8.85
N ILE A 237 -1.30 -2.50 -7.55
CA ILE A 237 -1.08 -1.44 -6.58
C ILE A 237 0.42 -1.37 -6.30
N LEU A 238 0.98 -0.16 -6.29
CA LEU A 238 2.27 0.12 -5.65
C LEU A 238 1.99 0.92 -4.38
N HIS A 239 2.18 0.30 -3.22
CA HIS A 239 2.07 0.97 -1.93
C HIS A 239 3.43 1.43 -1.44
N ILE A 240 3.57 2.73 -1.23
CA ILE A 240 4.81 3.38 -0.80
C ILE A 240 4.61 3.94 0.60
N TRP A 241 5.32 3.37 1.58
CA TRP A 241 5.43 3.95 2.92
C TRP A 241 6.48 5.06 2.94
N THR A 242 6.17 6.19 3.58
CA THR A 242 7.12 7.27 3.88
C THR A 242 6.88 7.79 5.28
N SER A 243 7.94 8.24 5.93
CA SER A 243 7.89 8.81 7.29
C SER A 243 7.65 10.32 7.31
N ASN A 244 7.66 10.96 6.13
CA ASN A 244 7.65 12.40 5.98
C ASN A 244 6.69 12.83 4.87
N MET A 245 5.85 13.84 5.15
CA MET A 245 4.84 14.35 4.23
C MET A 245 5.46 15.11 3.04
N GLN A 246 6.52 15.88 3.26
CA GLN A 246 7.28 16.52 2.18
C GLN A 246 7.88 15.47 1.22
N THR A 247 8.35 14.33 1.73
CA THR A 247 8.75 13.18 0.89
C THR A 247 7.54 12.64 0.13
N ALA A 248 6.38 12.45 0.78
CA ALA A 248 5.16 12.00 0.12
C ALA A 248 4.73 12.90 -1.06
N GLN A 249 4.74 14.22 -0.85
CA GLN A 249 4.44 15.20 -1.88
C GLN A 249 5.49 15.21 -3.00
N SER A 250 6.76 14.97 -2.66
CA SER A 250 7.83 14.86 -3.66
C SER A 250 7.66 13.61 -4.53
N ILE A 251 7.29 12.47 -3.94
CA ILE A 251 6.94 11.25 -4.68
C ILE A 251 5.77 11.51 -5.64
N LYS A 252 4.67 12.09 -5.15
CA LYS A 252 3.50 12.41 -6.00
C LYS A 252 3.88 13.33 -7.16
N ARG A 253 4.58 14.43 -6.88
CA ARG A 253 5.05 15.37 -7.91
C ARG A 253 5.92 14.68 -8.95
N ILE A 254 6.94 13.93 -8.53
CA ILE A 254 7.87 13.25 -9.45
C ILE A 254 7.14 12.20 -10.29
N TYR A 255 6.23 11.44 -9.67
CA TYR A 255 5.36 10.52 -10.39
C TYR A 255 4.58 11.26 -11.48
N GLU A 256 3.90 12.34 -11.15
CA GLU A 256 3.07 13.10 -12.10
C GLU A 256 3.90 13.75 -13.22
N THR A 257 5.04 14.36 -12.90
CA THR A 257 5.77 15.22 -13.84
C THR A 257 6.96 14.58 -14.54
N GLU A 258 7.56 13.52 -13.99
CA GLU A 258 8.84 12.98 -14.48
C GLU A 258 8.84 11.50 -14.86
N ILE A 259 7.81 10.75 -14.44
CA ILE A 259 7.62 9.35 -14.84
C ILE A 259 6.77 9.32 -16.11
N SER A 260 7.12 8.46 -17.07
CA SER A 260 6.40 8.35 -18.34
C SER A 260 5.10 7.57 -18.17
N ASP A 261 4.11 7.84 -19.03
CA ASP A 261 2.77 7.24 -18.90
C ASP A 261 2.78 5.73 -19.17
N GLU A 262 3.74 5.23 -19.96
CA GLU A 262 3.92 3.80 -20.17
C GLU A 262 4.22 3.07 -18.85
N LEU A 263 5.08 3.65 -18.00
CA LEU A 263 5.43 3.09 -16.69
C LEU A 263 4.27 3.16 -15.69
N LYS A 264 3.31 4.05 -15.89
CA LYS A 264 2.16 4.25 -15.00
C LYS A 264 0.94 3.40 -15.39
N SER A 265 0.92 2.91 -16.62
CA SER A 265 -0.29 2.43 -17.33
C SER A 265 -1.08 1.33 -16.61
N ASN A 266 -0.43 0.49 -15.81
CA ASN A 266 -1.06 -0.61 -15.09
C ASN A 266 -1.06 -0.44 -13.56
N THR A 267 -0.67 0.73 -13.05
CA THR A 267 -0.37 0.91 -11.61
C THR A 267 -1.24 1.97 -10.95
N ILE A 268 -1.83 1.62 -9.81
CA ILE A 268 -2.38 2.55 -8.84
C ILE A 268 -1.31 2.77 -7.77
N VAL A 269 -0.78 3.99 -7.67
CA VAL A 269 0.22 4.34 -6.65
C VAL A 269 -0.48 4.89 -5.42
N ILE A 270 -0.26 4.26 -4.27
CA ILE A 270 -0.73 4.71 -2.96
C ILE A 270 0.49 5.13 -2.17
N ILE A 271 0.58 6.39 -1.79
CA ILE A 271 1.67 6.91 -0.96
C ILE A 271 1.09 7.13 0.43
N THR A 272 1.60 6.45 1.44
CA THR A 272 1.13 6.59 2.81
C THR A 272 2.22 7.17 3.69
N CYS A 273 1.96 8.37 4.20
CA CYS A 273 2.80 9.01 5.20
C CYS A 273 2.39 8.53 6.59
N THR A 274 3.34 7.98 7.36
CA THR A 274 3.09 7.58 8.75
C THR A 274 3.26 8.77 9.69
N CYS A 275 2.46 8.85 10.75
CA CYS A 275 2.80 9.70 11.90
C CYS A 275 3.95 9.08 12.70
N GLY A 276 4.54 9.84 13.64
CA GLY A 276 5.58 9.32 14.54
C GLY A 276 5.09 8.10 15.34
N GLY A 277 6.01 7.21 15.72
CA GLY A 277 5.68 5.98 16.45
C GLY A 277 5.34 4.76 15.58
N MET A 278 5.73 4.76 14.31
CA MET A 278 5.56 3.64 13.36
C MET A 278 6.89 3.23 12.70
N GLU A 279 8.01 3.42 13.39
CA GLU A 279 9.37 3.09 12.96
C GLU A 279 9.55 1.62 12.52
N CYS A 280 8.76 0.69 13.04
CA CYS A 280 8.79 -0.73 12.72
C CYS A 280 8.50 -1.00 11.23
N ILE A 281 7.78 -0.10 10.55
CA ILE A 281 7.58 -0.16 9.10
C ILE A 281 8.92 0.03 8.37
N PHE A 282 9.79 0.90 8.88
CA PHE A 282 11.00 1.35 8.20
C PHE A 282 12.27 0.64 8.67
N LYS A 283 12.32 0.24 9.93
CA LYS A 283 13.54 -0.21 10.61
C LYS A 283 13.47 -1.67 11.06
N GLU A 284 12.58 -2.46 10.49
CA GLU A 284 12.47 -3.91 10.71
C GLU A 284 13.84 -4.59 10.59
N LYS A 285 14.10 -5.51 11.52
CA LYS A 285 15.27 -6.38 11.57
C LYS A 285 14.82 -7.83 11.41
N GLY A 286 15.70 -8.69 10.92
CA GLY A 286 15.34 -10.07 10.54
C GLY A 286 14.72 -10.93 11.65
N ASP A 287 15.00 -10.65 12.92
CA ASP A 287 14.41 -11.39 14.05
C ASP A 287 13.10 -10.79 14.58
N ASP A 288 12.71 -9.58 14.15
CA ASP A 288 11.53 -8.89 14.68
C ASP A 288 10.25 -9.66 14.35
N ALA A 289 10.09 -10.14 13.11
CA ALA A 289 8.92 -10.92 12.70
C ALA A 289 8.81 -12.24 13.48
N LYS A 290 9.95 -12.94 13.69
CA LYS A 290 10.01 -14.16 14.52
C LYS A 290 9.61 -13.88 15.96
N MET A 291 10.06 -12.75 16.51
CA MET A 291 9.69 -12.32 17.86
C MET A 291 8.20 -12.04 17.98
N VAL A 292 7.60 -11.35 17.00
CA VAL A 292 6.14 -11.11 16.97
C VAL A 292 5.38 -12.43 16.91
N MET A 293 5.75 -13.36 16.03
CA MET A 293 5.10 -14.67 15.93
C MET A 293 5.13 -15.43 17.27
N LYS A 294 6.27 -15.42 17.96
CA LYS A 294 6.43 -16.01 19.29
C LYS A 294 5.53 -15.34 20.33
N LEU A 295 5.45 -14.00 20.32
CA LEU A 295 4.61 -13.23 21.25
C LEU A 295 3.12 -13.44 21.01
N LEU A 296 2.71 -13.71 19.77
CA LEU A 296 1.33 -14.08 19.41
C LEU A 296 0.99 -15.55 19.72
N GLY A 297 1.96 -16.35 20.18
CA GLY A 297 1.76 -17.76 20.53
C GLY A 297 1.75 -18.70 19.33
N PHE A 298 2.25 -18.27 18.16
CA PHE A 298 2.49 -19.18 17.05
C PHE A 298 3.71 -20.06 17.37
N ASN A 299 3.57 -21.38 17.18
CA ASN A 299 4.66 -22.32 17.33
C ASN A 299 5.62 -22.18 16.14
N VAL A 300 6.59 -21.26 16.25
CA VAL A 300 7.72 -21.21 15.31
C VAL A 300 8.59 -22.41 15.64
N SER A 301 8.64 -23.41 14.76
CA SER A 301 9.59 -24.51 14.90
C SER A 301 11.00 -23.93 14.87
N GLU A 302 11.76 -24.10 15.96
CA GLU A 302 13.16 -23.64 16.08
C GLU A 302 14.12 -24.40 15.13
N ASP A 303 13.62 -25.34 14.34
CA ASP A 303 14.39 -26.24 13.49
C ASP A 303 14.49 -25.74 12.03
N VAL A 304 15.10 -24.58 11.82
CA VAL A 304 15.91 -24.33 10.62
C VAL A 304 17.16 -23.61 11.09
N VAL A 305 18.08 -24.41 11.61
CA VAL A 305 19.47 -24.00 11.82
C VAL A 305 19.99 -23.47 10.49
N ASP A 306 20.62 -22.30 10.51
CA ASP A 306 21.37 -21.74 9.40
C ASP A 306 22.36 -22.79 8.86
N GLU A 307 21.97 -23.56 7.84
CA GLU A 307 22.94 -24.17 6.96
C GLU A 307 23.55 -23.03 6.17
N GLU A 308 24.69 -22.52 6.67
CA GLU A 308 25.67 -21.83 5.84
C GLU A 308 26.01 -22.76 4.66
N VAL A 309 25.31 -22.57 3.55
CA VAL A 309 25.66 -23.17 2.26
C VAL A 309 26.96 -22.53 1.81
N SER A 310 28.08 -23.09 2.27
CA SER A 310 29.39 -22.89 1.66
C SER A 310 29.40 -23.57 0.29
N ALA A 311 29.04 -22.82 -0.75
CA ALA A 311 29.22 -23.23 -2.13
C ALA A 311 29.92 -22.13 -2.92
N ALA A 312 31.18 -22.39 -3.24
CA ALA A 312 31.92 -21.68 -4.26
C ALA A 312 31.27 -21.94 -5.62
N THR A 313 30.79 -20.88 -6.28
CA THR A 313 30.62 -20.83 -7.74
C THR A 313 30.86 -19.39 -8.21
N GLU A 314 31.67 -19.31 -9.26
CA GLU A 314 32.14 -18.14 -9.98
C GLU A 314 31.00 -17.43 -10.75
N ASP A 315 31.16 -16.11 -10.92
CA ASP A 315 30.58 -15.23 -11.94
C ASP A 315 29.07 -15.33 -12.25
N VAL A 316 28.25 -14.57 -11.50
CA VAL A 316 26.92 -14.10 -11.94
C VAL A 316 26.71 -12.68 -11.43
N ASP A 317 26.24 -11.79 -12.31
CA ASP A 317 26.02 -10.35 -12.09
C ASP A 317 25.31 -10.01 -10.77
N ASP A 318 25.92 -9.09 -10.01
CA ASP A 318 25.39 -8.48 -8.78
C ASP A 318 24.15 -7.62 -9.06
N ASP A 319 22.98 -8.24 -9.21
CA ASP A 319 21.69 -7.55 -8.98
C ASP A 319 21.28 -7.77 -7.52
N ILE A 320 21.87 -6.97 -6.62
CA ILE A 320 21.38 -6.74 -5.27
C ILE A 320 19.97 -6.13 -5.40
N ASP A 321 18.95 -6.98 -5.36
CA ASP A 321 17.56 -6.57 -5.55
C ASP A 321 16.95 -5.90 -4.31
N ASN A 322 17.66 -5.81 -3.19
CA ASN A 322 17.18 -5.26 -1.92
C ASN A 322 17.59 -3.79 -1.66
N PHE A 323 17.48 -2.94 -2.68
CA PHE A 323 17.66 -1.50 -2.54
C PHE A 323 16.32 -0.84 -2.13
N ASP A 324 15.95 -0.98 -0.85
CA ASP A 324 15.36 0.18 -0.19
C ASP A 324 16.40 1.30 -0.28
N VAL A 325 16.02 2.52 -0.66
CA VAL A 325 17.03 3.58 -0.83
C VAL A 325 17.67 3.88 0.52
N PHE A 326 18.85 3.31 0.72
CA PHE A 326 19.71 3.51 1.87
C PHE A 326 20.88 4.37 1.41
N LEU A 327 20.72 5.69 1.49
CA LEU A 327 21.81 6.62 1.20
C LEU A 327 22.01 7.54 2.40
N GLY A 328 22.90 7.12 3.28
CA GLY A 328 23.54 8.01 4.24
C GLY A 328 24.26 9.12 3.47
N SER A 329 23.80 10.35 3.71
CA SER A 329 24.48 11.63 3.46
C SER A 329 25.71 11.56 2.54
N ILE A 330 25.51 11.74 1.23
CA ILE A 330 26.59 12.27 0.39
C ILE A 330 26.63 13.77 0.68
N THR A 331 27.37 14.13 1.72
CA THR A 331 27.86 15.49 1.93
C THR A 331 28.81 15.82 0.78
N MET A 332 28.51 16.87 0.02
CA MET A 332 29.54 17.64 -0.69
C MET A 332 30.09 18.71 0.25
#